data_AF-A0AAI9NZ43-F1
#
_entry.id   AF-A0AAI9NZ43-F1
#
_cell.length_a   1.000
_cell.length_b   1.000
_cell.length_c   1.000
_cell.angle_alpha   90.00
_cell.angle_beta   90.00
_cell.angle_gamma   90.00
#
_symmetry.space_group_name_H-M   'P 1'
#
loop_
_entity.id
_entity.type
_entity.pdbx_description
1 polymer ?
#
loop_
_entity_poly.entity_id
_entity_poly.type
_entity_poly.pdbx_seq_one_letter_code
_entity_poly.pdbx_strand_id
1 'polypeptide(L)'
;MEVITANSNPRIKELNKLNKDAKLRKDRDVFVVEGIRMFRELPLQNVQEVYLSESALKEYRDEFKSMGVLDGRNTWILSDGVFAGVSQTKTPQGCMAVVKCMHYQLDSVLGRNDRETFLVLDTLQDPGNMGTIFRSAEAAGVTAVLIGKGSCDPYNPKVVRSTMGAIFRVPFVMCDDLPGTVEELRRSGVVVYGAHLDGDDLYDIGFPDRVAFLIGNEGNGLTDEVACRADRLLRIPMEGKVESLNAAISATLLSYEVMRQRKRDRQN
;
A
#
# COMPACT_ATOMS: atom_id res chain seq x y z
N MET A 1 -21.28 -15.42 22.18
CA MET A 1 -20.06 -14.64 22.45
C MET A 1 -20.45 -13.51 23.39
N GLU A 2 -19.69 -13.26 24.45
CA GLU A 2 -19.95 -12.15 25.38
C GLU A 2 -19.65 -10.80 24.69
N VAL A 3 -20.49 -9.79 24.92
CA VAL A 3 -20.34 -8.46 24.31
C VAL A 3 -19.47 -7.59 25.22
N ILE A 4 -18.41 -7.03 24.66
CA ILE A 4 -17.54 -6.06 25.34
C ILE A 4 -18.21 -4.68 25.28
N THR A 5 -18.61 -4.17 26.44
CA THR A 5 -19.35 -2.89 26.58
C THR A 5 -18.53 -1.76 27.20
N ALA A 6 -17.29 -2.04 27.64
CA ALA A 6 -16.45 -1.07 28.34
C ALA A 6 -15.15 -0.74 27.58
N ASN A 7 -14.92 0.56 27.33
CA ASN A 7 -13.65 1.06 26.77
C ASN A 7 -12.42 0.78 27.66
N SER A 8 -12.64 0.48 28.95
CA SER A 8 -11.58 0.11 29.88
C SER A 8 -11.03 -1.30 29.64
N ASN A 9 -11.72 -2.13 28.84
CA ASN A 9 -11.31 -3.49 28.52
C ASN A 9 -9.89 -3.49 27.92
N PRO A 10 -8.98 -4.36 28.41
CA PRO A 10 -7.59 -4.40 27.93
C PRO A 10 -7.44 -4.51 26.41
N ARG A 11 -8.31 -5.29 25.75
CA ARG A 11 -8.30 -5.46 24.29
C ARG A 11 -8.61 -4.18 23.54
N ILE A 12 -9.58 -3.40 24.04
CA ILE A 12 -9.96 -2.12 23.45
C ILE A 12 -8.86 -1.07 23.63
N LYS A 13 -8.20 -1.07 24.80
CA LYS A 13 -7.03 -0.22 25.02
C LYS A 13 -5.89 -0.57 24.07
N GLU A 14 -5.66 -1.86 23.85
CA GLU A 14 -4.62 -2.35 22.94
C GLU A 14 -4.93 -2.02 21.48
N LEU A 15 -6.15 -2.28 21.01
CA LEU A 15 -6.59 -1.94 19.65
C LEU A 15 -6.47 -0.43 19.38
N ASN A 16 -6.82 0.41 20.37
CA ASN A 16 -6.61 1.85 20.29
C ASN A 16 -5.14 2.25 20.20
N LYS A 17 -4.25 1.56 20.92
CA LYS A 17 -2.81 1.80 20.82
C LYS A 17 -2.28 1.40 19.45
N LEU A 18 -2.67 0.23 18.93
CA LEU A 18 -2.28 -0.22 17.59
C LEU A 18 -2.69 0.75 16.48
N ASN A 19 -3.83 1.43 16.62
CA ASN A 19 -4.25 2.47 15.67
C ASN A 19 -3.33 3.69 15.65
N LYS A 20 -2.71 4.03 16.77
CA LYS A 20 -1.96 5.29 16.95
C LYS A 20 -0.45 5.12 16.94
N ASP A 21 0.05 3.97 17.35
CA ASP A 21 1.47 3.72 17.62
C ASP A 21 2.09 2.80 16.56
N ALA A 22 2.89 3.39 15.67
CA ALA A 22 3.63 2.66 14.64
C ALA A 22 4.70 1.73 15.22
N LYS A 23 5.33 2.12 16.33
CA LYS A 23 6.34 1.28 16.99
C LYS A 23 5.69 0.03 17.55
N LEU A 24 4.55 0.17 18.22
CA LEU A 24 3.81 -0.99 18.72
C LEU A 24 3.40 -1.96 17.60
N ARG A 25 2.92 -1.44 16.47
CA ARG A 25 2.61 -2.27 15.28
C ARG A 25 3.83 -3.04 14.79
N LYS A 26 4.98 -2.36 14.69
CA LYS A 26 6.26 -2.97 14.29
C LYS A 26 6.74 -4.03 15.29
N ASP A 27 6.72 -3.72 16.58
CA ASP A 27 7.18 -4.63 17.64
C ASP A 27 6.30 -5.89 17.73
N ARG A 28 4.99 -5.75 17.50
CA ARG A 28 4.04 -6.88 17.48
C ARG A 28 3.90 -7.57 16.13
N ASP A 29 4.48 -6.99 15.07
CA ASP A 29 4.35 -7.43 13.68
C ASP A 29 2.89 -7.57 13.19
N VAL A 30 2.05 -6.59 13.56
CA VAL A 30 0.63 -6.56 13.20
C VAL A 30 0.14 -5.17 12.84
N PHE A 31 -0.99 -5.11 12.14
CA PHE A 31 -1.69 -3.88 11.83
C PHE A 31 -3.21 -4.05 11.91
N VAL A 32 -3.91 -2.92 11.97
CA VAL A 32 -5.37 -2.88 12.09
C VAL A 32 -6.00 -2.64 10.73
N VAL A 33 -6.96 -3.48 10.40
CA VAL A 33 -7.82 -3.35 9.22
C VAL A 33 -9.21 -2.97 9.70
N GLU A 34 -9.82 -1.97 9.06
CA GLU A 34 -11.17 -1.50 9.37
C GLU A 34 -12.01 -1.39 8.09
N GLY A 35 -13.26 -1.84 8.15
CA GLY A 35 -14.27 -1.68 7.10
C GLY A 35 -14.57 -2.96 6.34
N ILE A 36 -15.85 -3.19 6.00
CA ILE A 36 -16.33 -4.46 5.44
C ILE A 36 -15.65 -4.83 4.12
N ARG A 37 -15.33 -3.85 3.28
CA ARG A 37 -14.67 -4.09 2.00
C ARG A 37 -13.26 -4.62 2.18
N MET A 38 -12.49 -4.04 3.10
CA MET A 38 -11.16 -4.56 3.43
C MET A 38 -11.27 -5.93 4.10
N PHE A 39 -12.29 -6.10 4.94
CA PHE A 39 -12.54 -7.33 5.67
C PHE A 39 -12.75 -8.53 4.73
N ARG A 40 -13.48 -8.34 3.63
CA ARG A 40 -13.71 -9.34 2.57
C ARG A 40 -12.44 -9.80 1.85
N GLU A 41 -11.42 -8.95 1.84
CA GLU A 41 -10.15 -9.18 1.15
C GLU A 41 -9.08 -9.78 2.10
N LEU A 42 -9.44 -10.04 3.37
CA LEU A 42 -8.48 -10.47 4.38
C LEU A 42 -7.88 -11.84 4.05
N PRO A 43 -6.54 -11.96 4.10
CA PRO A 43 -5.91 -13.27 4.18
C PRO A 43 -6.18 -13.88 5.56
N LEU A 44 -7.23 -14.71 5.67
CA LEU A 44 -7.72 -15.25 6.94
C LEU A 44 -6.63 -15.96 7.77
N GLN A 45 -5.66 -16.58 7.11
CA GLN A 45 -4.52 -17.23 7.75
C GLN A 45 -3.58 -16.26 8.50
N ASN A 46 -3.62 -14.97 8.17
CA ASN A 46 -2.85 -13.92 8.84
C ASN A 46 -3.66 -13.18 9.91
N VAL A 47 -4.98 -13.37 9.97
CA VAL A 47 -5.85 -12.71 10.94
C VAL A 47 -5.57 -13.28 12.34
N GLN A 48 -5.24 -12.39 13.27
CA GLN A 48 -4.98 -12.74 14.67
C GLN A 48 -6.23 -12.59 15.52
N GLU A 49 -6.94 -11.48 15.35
CA GLU A 49 -8.12 -11.11 16.14
C GLU A 49 -9.15 -10.42 15.26
N VAL A 50 -10.42 -10.69 15.52
CA VAL A 50 -11.57 -10.07 14.85
C VAL A 50 -12.43 -9.35 15.87
N TYR A 51 -12.86 -8.14 15.52
CA TYR A 51 -13.71 -7.29 16.34
C TYR A 51 -14.91 -6.87 15.50
N LEU A 52 -16.12 -7.25 15.94
CA LEU A 52 -17.37 -6.95 15.27
C LEU A 52 -18.27 -6.12 16.19
N SER A 53 -18.94 -5.11 15.65
CA SER A 53 -20.00 -4.43 16.38
C SER A 53 -21.27 -5.28 16.42
N GLU A 54 -22.14 -5.07 17.40
CA GLU A 54 -23.44 -5.74 17.47
C GLU A 54 -24.27 -5.53 16.19
N SER A 55 -24.32 -4.30 15.68
CA SER A 55 -25.02 -3.98 14.45
C SER A 55 -24.43 -4.70 13.23
N ALA A 56 -23.11 -4.71 13.07
CA ALA A 56 -22.46 -5.40 11.95
C ALA A 56 -22.63 -6.92 12.03
N LEU A 57 -22.57 -7.51 13.23
CA LEU A 57 -22.82 -8.95 13.41
C LEU A 57 -24.24 -9.31 12.97
N LYS A 58 -25.22 -8.45 13.23
CA LYS A 58 -26.61 -8.65 12.81
C LYS A 58 -26.77 -8.50 11.30
N GLU A 59 -26.12 -7.52 10.70
CA GLU A 59 -26.24 -7.21 9.26
C GLU A 59 -25.51 -8.23 8.38
N TYR A 60 -24.28 -8.60 8.73
CA TYR A 60 -23.39 -9.44 7.91
C TYR A 60 -23.18 -10.84 8.47
N ARG A 61 -24.12 -11.34 9.29
CA ARG A 61 -23.95 -12.60 10.03
C ARG A 61 -23.58 -13.79 9.15
N ASP A 62 -24.32 -13.98 8.06
CA ASP A 62 -24.13 -15.13 7.17
C ASP A 62 -22.82 -15.04 6.40
N GLU A 63 -22.39 -13.82 6.07
CA GLU A 63 -21.10 -13.54 5.44
C GLU A 63 -19.94 -13.85 6.40
N PHE A 64 -20.02 -13.41 7.66
CA PHE A 64 -19.00 -13.73 8.65
C PHE A 64 -18.94 -15.23 8.97
N LYS A 65 -20.09 -15.91 8.94
CA LYS A 65 -20.14 -17.36 9.08
C LYS A 65 -19.49 -18.07 7.90
N SER A 66 -19.79 -17.66 6.66
CA SER A 66 -19.22 -18.29 5.46
C SER A 66 -17.72 -18.06 5.33
N MET A 67 -17.23 -16.90 5.79
CA MET A 67 -15.79 -16.61 5.91
C MET A 67 -15.11 -17.40 7.04
N GLY A 68 -15.86 -18.09 7.91
CA GLY A 68 -15.30 -18.83 9.05
C GLY A 68 -14.79 -17.94 10.20
N VAL A 69 -15.05 -16.62 10.16
CA VAL A 69 -14.59 -15.72 11.23
C VAL A 69 -15.42 -15.85 12.50
N LEU A 70 -16.65 -16.37 12.43
CA LEU A 70 -17.47 -16.63 13.63
C LEU A 70 -17.11 -17.94 14.34
N ASP A 71 -16.40 -18.84 13.66
CA ASP A 71 -16.05 -20.16 14.21
C ASP A 71 -14.70 -20.14 14.97
N GLY A 72 -13.96 -19.02 14.89
CA GLY A 72 -12.66 -18.84 15.51
C GLY A 72 -12.72 -18.42 16.99
N ARG A 73 -11.69 -18.83 17.77
CA ARG A 73 -11.55 -18.46 19.20
C ARG A 73 -11.16 -17.00 19.46
N ASN A 74 -10.90 -16.22 18.41
CA ASN A 74 -10.36 -14.85 18.51
C ASN A 74 -11.31 -13.78 17.97
N THR A 75 -12.62 -14.06 17.96
CA THR A 75 -13.65 -13.12 17.53
C THR A 75 -14.38 -12.53 18.73
N TRP A 76 -14.36 -11.20 18.81
CA TRP A 76 -14.92 -10.44 19.91
C TRP A 76 -16.05 -9.55 19.42
N ILE A 77 -17.16 -9.54 20.15
CA ILE A 77 -18.30 -8.67 19.85
C ILE A 77 -18.21 -7.45 20.74
N LEU A 78 -18.33 -6.26 20.15
CA LEU A 78 -18.28 -4.97 20.82
C LEU A 78 -19.67 -4.33 20.76
N SER A 79 -20.06 -3.62 21.83
CA SER A 79 -21.20 -2.72 21.68
C SER A 79 -20.88 -1.64 20.64
N ASP A 80 -21.90 -1.15 19.95
CA ASP A 80 -21.71 -0.16 18.87
C ASP A 80 -21.00 1.12 19.39
N GLY A 81 -21.26 1.51 20.64
CA GLY A 81 -20.59 2.64 21.30
C GLY A 81 -19.09 2.40 21.56
N VAL A 82 -18.71 1.18 21.98
CA VAL A 82 -17.28 0.82 22.15
C VAL A 82 -16.59 0.75 20.80
N PHE A 83 -17.24 0.15 19.79
CA PHE A 83 -16.71 0.06 18.44
C PHE A 83 -16.47 1.46 17.84
N ALA A 84 -17.45 2.36 17.98
CA ALA A 84 -17.31 3.75 17.52
C ALA A 84 -16.17 4.49 18.22
N GLY A 85 -15.91 4.18 19.50
CA GLY A 85 -14.81 4.79 20.26
C GLY A 85 -13.40 4.37 19.81
N VAL A 86 -13.25 3.17 19.24
CA VAL A 86 -11.95 2.68 18.72
C VAL A 86 -11.75 2.91 17.23
N SER A 87 -12.84 3.13 16.50
CA SER A 87 -12.84 3.41 15.07
C SER A 87 -12.04 4.64 14.68
N GLN A 88 -11.40 4.56 13.51
CA GLN A 88 -10.70 5.66 12.88
C GLN A 88 -11.56 6.37 11.82
N THR A 89 -12.83 5.99 11.68
CA THR A 89 -13.77 6.54 10.71
C THR A 89 -14.95 7.23 11.41
N LYS A 90 -15.54 8.23 10.74
CA LYS A 90 -16.72 8.94 11.29
C LYS A 90 -17.98 8.07 11.29
N THR A 91 -18.09 7.15 10.34
CA THR A 91 -19.24 6.25 10.16
C THR A 91 -18.72 4.81 10.06
N PRO A 92 -18.41 4.18 11.20
CA PRO A 92 -17.79 2.86 11.22
C PRO A 92 -18.74 1.80 10.67
N GLN A 93 -18.22 0.88 9.86
CA GLN A 93 -18.97 -0.24 9.30
C GLN A 93 -19.01 -1.46 10.25
N GLY A 94 -18.53 -1.31 11.48
CA GLY A 94 -18.62 -2.33 12.54
C GLY A 94 -17.73 -3.56 12.35
N CYS A 95 -16.72 -3.52 11.47
CA CYS A 95 -15.78 -4.63 11.25
C CYS A 95 -14.32 -4.18 11.39
N MET A 96 -13.56 -4.83 12.27
CA MET A 96 -12.12 -4.65 12.41
C MET A 96 -11.39 -5.98 12.58
N ALA A 97 -10.15 -6.02 12.12
CA ALA A 97 -9.24 -7.15 12.35
C ALA A 97 -7.85 -6.67 12.71
N VAL A 98 -7.16 -7.44 13.55
CA VAL A 98 -5.71 -7.35 13.75
C VAL A 98 -5.08 -8.43 12.88
N VAL A 99 -4.19 -8.04 11.98
CA VAL A 99 -3.63 -8.90 10.93
C VAL A 99 -2.11 -8.85 11.02
N LYS A 100 -1.44 -10.00 10.85
CA LYS A 100 0.03 -10.04 10.74
C LYS A 100 0.50 -9.23 9.54
N CYS A 101 1.59 -8.48 9.69
CA CYS A 101 2.23 -7.79 8.57
C CYS A 101 2.73 -8.79 7.50
N MET A 102 2.81 -8.32 6.27
CA MET A 102 3.42 -9.01 5.13
C MET A 102 4.86 -8.51 4.98
N HIS A 103 5.78 -9.41 4.72
CA HIS A 103 7.18 -9.08 4.51
C HIS A 103 7.62 -9.62 3.16
N TYR A 104 8.09 -8.74 2.28
CA TYR A 104 8.67 -9.10 1.00
C TYR A 104 10.12 -8.66 0.97
N GLN A 105 10.96 -9.47 0.33
CA GLN A 105 12.36 -9.16 0.05
C GLN A 105 12.52 -8.91 -1.44
N LEU A 106 13.57 -8.17 -1.84
CA LEU A 106 13.80 -7.86 -3.26
C LEU A 106 13.88 -9.12 -4.12
N ASP A 107 14.62 -10.13 -3.67
CA ASP A 107 14.75 -11.44 -4.33
C ASP A 107 13.40 -12.17 -4.52
N SER A 108 12.38 -11.85 -3.72
CA SER A 108 11.06 -12.46 -3.82
C SER A 108 10.16 -11.81 -4.88
N VAL A 109 10.58 -10.69 -5.47
CA VAL A 109 9.81 -9.91 -6.46
C VAL A 109 10.57 -9.67 -7.76
N LEU A 110 11.91 -9.73 -7.75
CA LEU A 110 12.78 -9.46 -8.88
C LEU A 110 13.03 -10.72 -9.72
N GLY A 111 13.02 -10.57 -11.05
CA GLY A 111 13.30 -11.66 -11.99
C GLY A 111 12.24 -12.78 -12.02
N ARG A 112 11.03 -12.52 -11.53
CA ARG A 112 9.92 -13.48 -11.52
C ARG A 112 9.30 -13.67 -12.88
N ASN A 113 9.30 -12.62 -13.70
CA ASN A 113 8.71 -12.61 -15.02
C ASN A 113 9.63 -11.89 -16.01
N ASP A 114 9.37 -12.05 -17.31
CA ASP A 114 10.10 -11.30 -18.34
C ASP A 114 9.80 -9.80 -18.29
N ARG A 115 8.56 -9.46 -17.94
CA ARG A 115 8.06 -8.09 -17.84
C ARG A 115 7.82 -7.68 -16.39
N GLU A 116 8.55 -6.67 -15.93
CA GLU A 116 8.49 -6.19 -14.55
C GLU A 116 8.38 -4.67 -14.48
N THR A 117 7.54 -4.18 -13.57
CA THR A 117 7.41 -2.75 -13.31
C THR A 117 7.54 -2.50 -11.82
N PHE A 118 8.46 -1.63 -11.44
CA PHE A 118 8.68 -1.24 -10.05
C PHE A 118 8.34 0.24 -9.86
N LEU A 119 7.69 0.56 -8.75
CA LEU A 119 7.55 1.92 -8.26
C LEU A 119 8.47 2.08 -7.06
N VAL A 120 9.42 3.02 -7.13
CA VAL A 120 10.41 3.26 -6.09
C VAL A 120 10.06 4.56 -5.38
N LEU A 121 9.62 4.48 -4.14
CA LEU A 121 9.15 5.60 -3.35
C LEU A 121 10.27 6.13 -2.46
N ASP A 122 10.73 7.34 -2.76
CA ASP A 122 11.77 8.03 -2.02
C ASP A 122 11.16 9.07 -1.08
N THR A 123 11.16 8.79 0.22
CA THR A 123 10.64 9.67 1.28
C THR A 123 9.18 10.13 1.08
N LEU A 124 8.30 9.25 0.59
CA LEU A 124 6.88 9.56 0.37
C LEU A 124 6.11 9.64 1.71
N GLN A 125 5.70 10.84 2.12
CA GLN A 125 5.19 11.08 3.47
C GLN A 125 3.67 11.07 3.59
N ASP A 126 2.91 11.38 2.53
CA ASP A 126 1.45 11.41 2.65
C ASP A 126 0.82 9.99 2.59
N PRO A 127 0.05 9.59 3.63
CA PRO A 127 -0.66 8.31 3.64
C PRO A 127 -1.72 8.16 2.53
N GLY A 128 -2.29 9.27 2.06
CA GLY A 128 -3.28 9.26 0.98
C GLY A 128 -2.63 8.89 -0.35
N ASN A 129 -1.47 9.49 -0.64
CA ASN A 129 -0.66 9.21 -1.81
C ASN A 129 -0.18 7.76 -1.81
N MET A 130 0.35 7.28 -0.68
CA MET A 130 0.80 5.88 -0.58
C MET A 130 -0.32 4.89 -0.90
N GLY A 131 -1.50 5.03 -0.30
CA GLY A 131 -2.59 4.10 -0.61
C GLY A 131 -3.16 4.24 -2.02
N THR A 132 -3.14 5.45 -2.59
CA THR A 132 -3.49 5.65 -4.01
C THR A 132 -2.51 4.94 -4.93
N ILE A 133 -1.21 4.99 -4.62
CA ILE A 133 -0.16 4.27 -5.34
C ILE A 133 -0.37 2.77 -5.26
N PHE A 134 -0.63 2.21 -4.07
CA PHE A 134 -0.93 0.77 -3.94
C PHE A 134 -2.12 0.37 -4.82
N ARG A 135 -3.18 1.18 -4.81
CA ARG A 135 -4.39 0.89 -5.58
C ARG A 135 -4.16 0.98 -7.10
N SER A 136 -3.44 2.00 -7.57
CA SER A 136 -3.14 2.13 -9.00
C SER A 136 -2.08 1.13 -9.45
N ALA A 137 -1.12 0.79 -8.60
CA ALA A 137 -0.13 -0.26 -8.83
C ALA A 137 -0.79 -1.62 -9.07
N GLU A 138 -1.77 -2.00 -8.23
CA GLU A 138 -2.57 -3.20 -8.44
C GLU A 138 -3.27 -3.17 -9.80
N ALA A 139 -3.98 -2.07 -10.07
CA ALA A 139 -4.80 -1.94 -11.28
C ALA A 139 -3.97 -1.92 -12.58
N ALA A 140 -2.76 -1.36 -12.54
CA ALA A 140 -1.84 -1.28 -13.67
C ALA A 140 -0.95 -2.53 -13.83
N GLY A 141 -0.96 -3.46 -12.87
CA GLY A 141 -0.12 -4.66 -12.90
C GLY A 141 1.36 -4.35 -12.60
N VAL A 142 1.62 -3.46 -11.67
CA VAL A 142 2.96 -3.20 -11.11
C VAL A 142 3.44 -4.44 -10.35
N THR A 143 4.70 -4.82 -10.54
CA THR A 143 5.31 -6.01 -9.95
C THR A 143 5.51 -5.84 -8.45
N ALA A 144 6.09 -4.72 -8.02
CA ALA A 144 6.24 -4.40 -6.62
C ALA A 144 6.44 -2.89 -6.39
N VAL A 145 6.13 -2.45 -5.16
CA VAL A 145 6.44 -1.11 -4.67
C VAL A 145 7.65 -1.19 -3.72
N LEU A 146 8.72 -0.46 -4.01
CA LEU A 146 9.90 -0.36 -3.15
C LEU A 146 9.79 0.91 -2.32
N ILE A 147 9.81 0.79 -1.00
CA ILE A 147 9.52 1.89 -0.09
C ILE A 147 10.78 2.23 0.70
N GLY A 148 11.39 3.37 0.39
CA GLY A 148 12.57 3.86 1.09
C GLY A 148 12.27 4.33 2.51
N LYS A 149 13.31 4.33 3.33
CA LYS A 149 13.31 4.93 4.66
C LYS A 149 12.82 6.38 4.61
N GLY A 150 12.09 6.80 5.63
CA GLY A 150 11.50 8.14 5.71
C GLY A 150 10.16 8.30 4.98
N SER A 151 9.73 7.29 4.23
CA SER A 151 8.34 7.19 3.76
C SER A 151 7.39 6.88 4.93
N CYS A 152 6.10 7.18 4.76
CA CYS A 152 5.09 6.83 5.74
C CYS A 152 4.92 5.31 5.90
N ASP A 153 4.47 4.89 7.08
CA ASP A 153 4.23 3.49 7.38
C ASP A 153 3.10 2.93 6.48
N PRO A 154 3.36 1.90 5.64
CA PRO A 154 2.31 1.30 4.79
C PRO A 154 1.19 0.65 5.62
N TYR A 155 1.46 0.30 6.88
CA TYR A 155 0.49 -0.25 7.81
C TYR A 155 -0.21 0.78 8.69
N ASN A 156 0.00 2.07 8.42
CA ASN A 156 -0.82 3.13 9.00
C ASN A 156 -2.30 2.90 8.63
N PRO A 157 -3.25 2.97 9.59
CA PRO A 157 -4.67 2.74 9.29
C PRO A 157 -5.23 3.59 8.15
N LYS A 158 -4.73 4.82 7.94
CA LYS A 158 -5.12 5.66 6.80
C LYS A 158 -4.64 5.09 5.47
N VAL A 159 -3.40 4.59 5.39
CA VAL A 159 -2.86 3.92 4.19
C VAL A 159 -3.65 2.65 3.90
N VAL A 160 -3.78 1.78 4.92
CA VAL A 160 -4.48 0.49 4.80
C VAL A 160 -5.88 0.69 4.22
N ARG A 161 -6.65 1.65 4.76
CA ARG A 161 -7.98 1.98 4.25
C ARG A 161 -7.96 2.55 2.83
N SER A 162 -7.02 3.44 2.48
CA SER A 162 -6.97 4.04 1.15
C SER A 162 -6.54 3.05 0.06
N THR A 163 -5.85 1.95 0.43
CA THR A 163 -5.49 0.88 -0.52
C THR A 163 -6.70 0.12 -1.06
N MET A 164 -7.82 0.10 -0.33
CA MET A 164 -9.04 -0.63 -0.72
C MET A 164 -8.82 -2.13 -1.01
N GLY A 165 -7.83 -2.75 -0.33
CA GLY A 165 -7.51 -4.17 -0.40
C GLY A 165 -6.21 -4.47 -1.15
N ALA A 166 -5.71 -3.50 -1.92
CA ALA A 166 -4.50 -3.65 -2.73
C ALA A 166 -3.26 -4.02 -1.91
N ILE A 167 -3.19 -3.60 -0.65
CA ILE A 167 -2.08 -3.91 0.27
C ILE A 167 -1.86 -5.42 0.47
N PHE A 168 -2.89 -6.25 0.26
CA PHE A 168 -2.77 -7.71 0.39
C PHE A 168 -2.29 -8.41 -0.89
N ARG A 169 -2.27 -7.71 -2.03
CA ARG A 169 -2.04 -8.30 -3.35
C ARG A 169 -0.86 -7.71 -4.10
N VAL A 170 -0.51 -6.46 -3.82
CA VAL A 170 0.67 -5.80 -4.39
C VAL A 170 1.87 -6.07 -3.48
N PRO A 171 2.89 -6.81 -3.93
CA PRO A 171 4.12 -6.97 -3.18
C PRO A 171 4.80 -5.63 -2.91
N PHE A 172 5.37 -5.46 -1.73
CA PHE A 172 6.15 -4.25 -1.43
C PHE A 172 7.32 -4.55 -0.50
N VAL A 173 8.46 -3.90 -0.77
CA VAL A 173 9.71 -4.13 -0.04
C VAL A 173 10.08 -2.86 0.72
N MET A 174 10.26 -3.00 2.03
CA MET A 174 10.82 -1.92 2.84
C MET A 174 12.34 -1.90 2.63
N CYS A 175 12.85 -0.77 2.16
CA CYS A 175 14.26 -0.60 1.79
C CYS A 175 14.97 0.29 2.81
N ASP A 176 15.85 -0.30 3.63
CA ASP A 176 16.69 0.44 4.57
C ASP A 176 17.76 1.27 3.84
N ASP A 177 18.32 0.72 2.75
CA ASP A 177 19.24 1.38 1.81
C ASP A 177 18.59 1.47 0.43
N LEU A 178 17.78 2.52 0.20
CA LEU A 178 17.08 2.70 -1.07
C LEU A 178 18.05 2.89 -2.26
N PRO A 179 19.12 3.71 -2.18
CA PRO A 179 20.10 3.82 -3.26
C PRO A 179 20.75 2.47 -3.61
N GLY A 180 21.12 1.66 -2.61
CA GLY A 180 21.65 0.31 -2.82
C GLY A 180 20.65 -0.61 -3.53
N THR A 181 19.38 -0.60 -3.11
CA THR A 181 18.31 -1.35 -3.78
C THR A 181 18.13 -0.93 -5.24
N VAL A 182 18.20 0.37 -5.54
CA VAL A 182 18.09 0.88 -6.92
C VAL A 182 19.26 0.38 -7.78
N GLU A 183 20.48 0.37 -7.23
CA GLU A 183 21.64 -0.21 -7.94
C GLU A 183 21.50 -1.71 -8.20
N GLU A 184 20.89 -2.45 -7.29
CA GLU A 184 20.62 -3.88 -7.47
C GLU A 184 19.60 -4.15 -8.58
N LEU A 185 18.54 -3.34 -8.66
CA LEU A 185 17.60 -3.36 -9.78
C LEU A 185 18.33 -3.16 -11.12
N ARG A 186 19.19 -2.14 -11.21
CA ARG A 186 19.96 -1.82 -12.42
C ARG A 186 20.85 -2.98 -12.85
N ARG A 187 21.59 -3.56 -11.90
CA ARG A 187 22.44 -4.74 -12.15
C ARG A 187 21.66 -5.95 -12.65
N SER A 188 20.38 -6.02 -12.31
CA SER A 188 19.46 -7.09 -12.72
C SER A 188 18.74 -6.79 -14.04
N GLY A 189 19.15 -5.75 -14.76
CA GLY A 189 18.64 -5.38 -16.08
C GLY A 189 17.34 -4.56 -16.04
N VAL A 190 16.97 -4.02 -14.89
CA VAL A 190 15.83 -3.10 -14.78
C VAL A 190 16.32 -1.69 -15.12
N VAL A 191 15.68 -1.04 -16.09
CA VAL A 191 16.01 0.35 -16.44
C VAL A 191 15.29 1.31 -15.51
N VAL A 192 16.04 2.18 -14.84
CA VAL A 192 15.52 3.11 -13.83
C VAL A 192 15.29 4.50 -14.43
N TYR A 193 14.08 5.01 -14.27
CA TYR A 193 13.69 6.34 -14.74
C TYR A 193 13.43 7.28 -13.56
N GLY A 194 14.08 8.45 -13.60
CA GLY A 194 13.78 9.58 -12.73
C GLY A 194 12.85 10.58 -13.41
N ALA A 195 11.83 11.07 -12.70
CA ALA A 195 11.01 12.17 -13.19
C ALA A 195 11.77 13.50 -13.06
N HIS A 196 12.01 14.21 -14.17
CA HIS A 196 12.73 15.48 -14.21
C HIS A 196 12.25 16.34 -15.39
N LEU A 197 12.24 17.68 -15.26
CA LEU A 197 11.73 18.60 -16.31
C LEU A 197 12.52 18.54 -17.63
N ASP A 198 13.80 18.22 -17.54
CA ASP A 198 14.72 18.03 -18.68
C ASP A 198 14.69 16.60 -19.27
N GLY A 199 13.78 15.75 -18.79
CA GLY A 199 13.63 14.38 -19.30
C GLY A 199 12.87 14.30 -20.63
N ASP A 200 12.94 13.13 -21.25
CA ASP A 200 12.17 12.83 -22.46
C ASP A 200 10.66 12.84 -22.16
N ASP A 201 9.83 13.20 -23.15
CA ASP A 201 8.38 13.21 -22.98
C ASP A 201 7.85 11.79 -22.74
N LEU A 202 7.02 11.61 -21.71
CA LEU A 202 6.42 10.33 -21.34
C LEU A 202 5.84 9.57 -22.55
N TYR A 203 5.21 10.28 -23.49
CA TYR A 203 4.51 9.63 -24.60
C TYR A 203 5.41 9.27 -25.79
N ASP A 204 6.65 9.75 -25.80
CA ASP A 204 7.65 9.49 -26.84
C ASP A 204 8.63 8.37 -26.44
N ILE A 205 8.57 7.89 -25.19
CA ILE A 205 9.43 6.84 -24.66
C ILE A 205 8.84 5.45 -24.92
N GLY A 206 9.63 4.55 -25.53
CA GLY A 206 9.38 3.11 -25.50
C GLY A 206 9.97 2.47 -24.25
N PHE A 207 9.14 2.03 -23.32
CA PHE A 207 9.61 1.41 -22.07
C PHE A 207 10.10 -0.03 -22.30
N PRO A 208 11.23 -0.42 -21.70
CA PRO A 208 11.72 -1.79 -21.77
C PRO A 208 10.83 -2.75 -20.97
N ASP A 209 11.02 -4.05 -21.17
CA ASP A 209 10.25 -5.09 -20.47
C ASP A 209 10.38 -4.96 -18.94
N ARG A 210 11.56 -4.56 -18.44
CA ARG A 210 11.86 -4.35 -17.02
C ARG A 210 12.18 -2.89 -16.74
N VAL A 211 11.30 -2.23 -15.98
CA VAL A 211 11.37 -0.78 -15.74
C VAL A 211 11.09 -0.44 -14.29
N ALA A 212 11.78 0.57 -13.76
CA ALA A 212 11.51 1.15 -12.44
C ALA A 212 11.32 2.67 -12.55
N PHE A 213 10.36 3.23 -11.80
CA PHE A 213 10.13 4.66 -11.73
C PHE A 213 10.43 5.19 -10.32
N LEU A 214 11.30 6.20 -10.25
CA LEU A 214 11.61 6.90 -9.02
C LEU A 214 10.54 7.97 -8.76
N ILE A 215 9.87 7.87 -7.61
CA ILE A 215 8.81 8.78 -7.17
C ILE A 215 9.26 9.45 -5.88
N GLY A 216 9.51 10.76 -5.96
CA GLY A 216 9.99 11.56 -4.84
C GLY A 216 8.88 12.09 -3.92
N ASN A 217 9.33 12.83 -2.91
CA ASN A 217 8.50 13.55 -1.96
C ASN A 217 7.69 14.67 -2.65
N GLU A 218 6.51 14.96 -2.13
CA GLU A 218 5.58 15.95 -2.69
C GLU A 218 6.13 17.39 -2.67
N GLY A 219 7.03 17.71 -1.75
CA GLY A 219 7.65 19.03 -1.63
C GLY A 219 9.08 19.10 -2.16
N ASN A 220 9.90 18.10 -1.81
CA ASN A 220 11.34 18.12 -2.09
C ASN A 220 11.74 17.31 -3.35
N GLY A 221 10.82 16.55 -3.95
CA GLY A 221 11.16 15.64 -5.03
C GLY A 221 12.04 14.48 -4.58
N LEU A 222 12.89 13.99 -5.48
CA LEU A 222 13.85 12.92 -5.20
C LEU A 222 15.04 13.46 -4.42
N THR A 223 15.59 12.65 -3.52
CA THR A 223 16.90 12.91 -2.92
C THR A 223 18.01 12.78 -3.97
N ASP A 224 19.09 13.56 -3.84
CA ASP A 224 20.21 13.52 -4.77
C ASP A 224 20.82 12.12 -4.91
N GLU A 225 20.91 11.39 -3.79
CA GLU A 225 21.43 10.02 -3.73
C GLU A 225 20.64 9.03 -4.58
N VAL A 226 19.33 9.21 -4.69
CA VAL A 226 18.44 8.36 -5.51
C VAL A 226 18.36 8.90 -6.94
N ALA A 227 18.26 10.22 -7.11
CA ALA A 227 18.17 10.86 -8.43
C ALA A 227 19.38 10.55 -9.32
N CYS A 228 20.60 10.54 -8.76
CA CYS A 228 21.82 10.21 -9.50
C CYS A 228 21.91 8.75 -9.97
N ARG A 229 21.00 7.86 -9.54
CA ARG A 229 20.94 6.46 -9.98
C ARG A 229 19.94 6.22 -11.11
N ALA A 230 19.23 7.25 -11.56
CA ALA A 230 18.40 7.14 -12.76
C ALA A 230 19.27 6.86 -13.99
N ASP A 231 18.93 5.84 -14.77
CA ASP A 231 19.53 5.58 -16.08
C ASP A 231 19.04 6.58 -17.12
N ARG A 232 17.80 7.02 -16.97
CA ARG A 232 17.11 7.93 -17.88
C ARG A 232 16.24 8.91 -17.10
N LEU A 233 16.06 10.08 -17.67
CA LEU A 233 15.12 11.08 -17.17
C LEU A 233 13.89 11.11 -18.06
N LEU A 234 12.72 11.23 -17.46
CA LEU A 234 11.46 11.45 -18.18
C LEU A 234 10.72 12.63 -17.59
N ARG A 235 9.83 13.24 -18.38
CA ARG A 235 8.90 14.25 -17.91
C ARG A 235 7.47 13.90 -18.31
N ILE A 236 6.53 14.23 -17.43
CA ILE A 236 5.12 14.24 -17.80
C ILE A 236 4.83 15.62 -18.40
N PRO A 237 4.30 15.73 -19.63
CA PRO A 237 4.04 17.02 -20.24
C PRO A 237 2.99 17.82 -19.47
N MET A 238 3.29 19.10 -19.22
CA MET A 238 2.39 20.05 -18.58
C MET A 238 1.99 21.13 -19.60
N GLU A 239 0.71 21.14 -19.99
CA GLU A 239 0.15 22.17 -20.92
C GLU A 239 -0.15 23.51 -20.21
N GLY A 240 -0.27 23.46 -18.88
CA GLY A 240 -0.65 24.60 -18.05
C GLY A 240 0.53 25.26 -17.35
N LYS A 241 0.23 26.05 -16.32
CA LYS A 241 1.22 26.74 -15.47
C LYS A 241 1.67 25.93 -14.26
N VAL A 242 1.16 24.71 -14.11
CA VAL A 242 1.55 23.83 -13.00
C VAL A 242 2.89 23.20 -13.31
N GLU A 243 3.79 23.18 -12.32
CA GLU A 243 5.16 22.66 -12.50
C GLU A 243 5.25 21.16 -12.25
N SER A 244 4.31 20.60 -11.50
CA SER A 244 4.29 19.18 -11.13
C SER A 244 2.88 18.68 -10.85
N LEU A 245 2.74 17.36 -10.90
CA LEU A 245 1.55 16.65 -10.44
C LEU A 245 1.79 16.06 -9.05
N ASN A 246 0.69 15.75 -8.35
CA ASN A 246 0.73 14.95 -7.14
C ASN A 246 1.47 13.61 -7.40
N ALA A 247 2.33 13.20 -6.45
CA ALA A 247 3.18 12.02 -6.59
C ALA A 247 2.42 10.73 -6.96
N ALA A 248 1.24 10.51 -6.37
CA ALA A 248 0.43 9.33 -6.67
C ALA A 248 -0.20 9.40 -8.07
N ILE A 249 -0.54 10.59 -8.55
CA ILE A 249 -1.03 10.79 -9.92
C ILE A 249 0.11 10.51 -10.92
N SER A 250 1.31 11.03 -10.67
CA SER A 250 2.49 10.76 -11.49
C SER A 250 2.76 9.25 -11.57
N ALA A 251 2.84 8.57 -10.42
CA ALA A 251 3.03 7.12 -10.37
C ALA A 251 1.94 6.35 -11.13
N THR A 252 0.70 6.81 -11.06
CA THR A 252 -0.44 6.22 -11.78
C THR A 252 -0.28 6.37 -13.30
N LEU A 253 0.06 7.58 -13.79
CA LEU A 253 0.26 7.84 -15.21
C LEU A 253 1.40 6.98 -15.79
N LEU A 254 2.54 6.94 -15.10
CA LEU A 254 3.70 6.13 -15.50
C LEU A 254 3.34 4.63 -15.57
N SER A 255 2.64 4.13 -14.55
CA SER A 255 2.24 2.71 -14.50
C SER A 255 1.25 2.36 -15.61
N TYR A 256 0.27 3.24 -15.88
CA TYR A 256 -0.71 3.02 -16.94
C TYR A 256 -0.11 3.15 -18.34
N GLU A 257 0.90 4.00 -18.54
CA GLU A 257 1.59 4.10 -19.81
C GLU A 257 2.37 2.82 -20.12
N VAL A 258 3.09 2.26 -19.14
CA VAL A 258 3.73 0.93 -19.30
C VAL A 258 2.70 -0.15 -19.60
N MET A 259 1.56 -0.15 -18.90
CA MET A 259 0.47 -1.08 -19.20
C MET A 259 -0.06 -0.92 -20.63
N ARG A 260 -0.22 0.32 -21.11
CA ARG A 260 -0.69 0.63 -22.47
C ARG A 260 0.25 0.03 -23.51
N GLN A 261 1.56 0.29 -23.39
CA GLN A 261 2.57 -0.23 -24.31
C GLN A 261 2.58 -1.76 -24.32
N ARG A 262 2.59 -2.39 -23.14
CA ARG A 262 2.56 -3.85 -23.01
C ARG A 262 1.32 -4.50 -23.61
N LYS A 263 0.16 -3.85 -23.53
CA LYS A 263 -1.08 -4.34 -24.17
C LYS A 263 -1.01 -4.28 -25.68
N ARG A 264 -0.43 -3.21 -26.24
CA ARG A 264 -0.22 -3.07 -27.69
C ARG A 264 0.72 -4.16 -28.23
N ASP A 265 1.80 -4.45 -27.51
CA ASP A 265 2.78 -5.47 -27.92
C ASP A 265 2.23 -6.90 -27.87
N ARG A 266 1.14 -7.16 -27.13
CA ARG A 266 0.46 -8.47 -27.13
C ARG A 266 -0.51 -8.65 -28.29
N GLN A 267 -0.88 -7.56 -28.96
CA GLN A 267 -1.84 -7.55 -30.08
C GLN A 267 -1.14 -7.61 -31.44
N ASN A 268 0.17 -7.40 -31.46
CA ASN A 268 1.06 -7.55 -32.62
C ASN A 268 1.77 -8.90 -32.56
#